data_AF-A0A6N7IYF8-F1
#
_entry.id   AF-A0A6N7IYF8-F1
#
_cell.length_a   1.000
_cell.length_b   1.000
_cell.length_c   1.000
_cell.angle_alpha   90.00
_cell.angle_beta   90.00
_cell.angle_gamma   90.00
#
_symmetry.space_group_name_H-M   'P 1'
#
loop_
_entity.id
_entity.type
_entity.pdbx_description
1 polymer ?
#
loop_
_entity_poly.entity_id
_entity_poly.type
_entity_poly.pdbx_seq_one_letter_code
_entity_poly.pdbx_strand_id
1 'polypeptide(L)'
;MRLLNPISDIDKIRVRQKETGDALQRLFKKGDVSFSGIHDPYIYKKRLEIGSSMNTAELLSVVSLLTVASRIKKYGEPGRTETKADSLTHYFNELDDIETLRNEISRCIVSEDEIASDASPALRAIRRQIGLMGDRIHSKMTELLNSQKIICLTP
;
A
#
# COMPACT_ATOMS: atom_id res chain seq x y z
N MET A 1 3.71 -31.76 2.34
CA MET A 1 2.24 -31.87 2.49
C MET A 1 1.88 -31.66 3.95
N ARG A 2 1.20 -30.56 4.30
CA ARG A 2 0.70 -30.35 5.66
C ARG A 2 -0.62 -31.14 5.77
N LEU A 3 -0.68 -32.18 6.59
CA LEU A 3 -1.92 -32.93 6.80
C LEU A 3 -2.95 -32.02 7.48
N LEU A 4 -4.13 -31.91 6.87
CA LEU A 4 -5.28 -31.23 7.48
C LEU A 4 -5.86 -32.15 8.55
N ASN A 5 -5.78 -31.72 9.81
CA ASN A 5 -6.39 -32.46 10.91
C ASN A 5 -7.84 -32.00 11.08
N PRO A 6 -8.83 -32.88 10.94
CA PRO A 6 -10.22 -32.53 11.21
C PRO A 6 -10.38 -32.15 12.69
N ILE A 7 -11.27 -31.21 12.95
CA ILE A 7 -11.65 -30.82 14.31
C ILE A 7 -12.67 -31.84 14.81
N SER A 8 -12.41 -32.44 15.97
CA SER A 8 -13.32 -33.42 16.62
C SER A 8 -14.11 -32.83 17.79
N ASP A 9 -13.80 -31.60 18.18
CA ASP A 9 -14.44 -30.87 19.29
C ASP A 9 -15.77 -30.27 18.81
N ILE A 10 -16.87 -30.76 19.35
CA ILE A 10 -18.23 -30.41 18.91
C ILE A 10 -18.54 -28.92 19.04
N ASP A 11 -18.03 -28.25 20.07
CA ASP A 11 -18.32 -26.84 20.30
C ASP A 11 -17.57 -25.98 19.28
N LYS A 12 -16.32 -26.34 18.98
CA LYS A 12 -15.56 -25.68 17.89
C LYS A 12 -16.18 -25.93 16.52
N ILE A 13 -16.76 -27.10 16.27
CA ILE A 13 -17.48 -27.39 15.03
C ILE A 13 -18.70 -26.48 14.90
N ARG A 14 -19.52 -26.38 15.96
CA ARG A 14 -20.72 -25.53 15.98
C ARG A 14 -20.38 -24.05 15.75
N VAL A 15 -19.32 -23.56 16.40
CA VAL A 15 -18.84 -22.17 16.19
C VAL A 15 -18.45 -21.94 14.73
N ARG A 16 -17.61 -22.80 14.15
CA ARG A 16 -17.17 -22.65 12.74
C ARG A 16 -18.32 -22.77 11.73
N GLN A 17 -19.28 -23.66 11.99
CA GLN A 17 -20.48 -23.77 11.16
C GLN A 17 -21.34 -22.51 11.23
N LYS A 18 -21.51 -21.94 12.43
CA LYS A 18 -22.21 -20.67 12.61
C LYS A 18 -21.51 -19.53 11.87
N GLU A 19 -20.20 -19.39 12.02
CA GLU A 19 -19.39 -18.40 11.29
C GLU A 19 -19.54 -18.53 9.77
N THR A 20 -19.55 -19.76 9.26
CA THR A 20 -19.76 -20.04 7.83
C THR A 20 -21.16 -19.61 7.37
N GLY A 21 -22.19 -19.90 8.16
CA GLY A 21 -23.56 -19.48 7.89
C GLY A 21 -23.72 -17.95 7.90
N ASP A 22 -23.14 -17.28 8.89
CA ASP A 22 -23.15 -15.83 9.01
C ASP A 22 -22.36 -15.16 7.86
N ALA A 23 -21.22 -15.74 7.44
CA ALA A 23 -20.45 -15.29 6.29
C ALA A 23 -21.28 -15.35 4.99
N LEU A 24 -21.97 -16.47 4.76
CA LEU A 24 -22.83 -16.65 3.59
C LEU A 24 -23.98 -15.63 3.58
N GLN A 25 -24.61 -15.37 4.73
CA GLN A 25 -25.65 -14.36 4.83
C GLN A 25 -25.12 -12.95 4.53
N ARG A 26 -23.91 -12.62 4.98
CA ARG A 26 -23.27 -11.34 4.64
C ARG A 26 -23.02 -11.21 3.15
N LEU A 27 -22.50 -12.26 2.50
CA LEU A 27 -22.28 -12.27 1.04
C LEU A 27 -23.58 -12.01 0.28
N PHE A 28 -24.69 -12.64 0.67
CA PHE A 28 -25.98 -12.39 0.02
C PHE A 28 -26.53 -10.97 0.25
N LYS A 29 -26.26 -10.36 1.40
CA LYS A 29 -26.78 -9.02 1.76
C LYS A 29 -25.92 -7.88 1.22
N LYS A 30 -24.59 -8.00 1.32
CA LYS A 30 -23.62 -6.93 1.03
C LYS A 30 -22.84 -7.16 -0.27
N GLY A 31 -22.90 -8.36 -0.84
CA GLY A 31 -22.05 -8.76 -1.96
C GLY A 31 -20.69 -9.27 -1.49
N ASP A 32 -19.83 -9.56 -2.46
CA ASP A 32 -18.50 -10.09 -2.20
C ASP A 32 -17.51 -9.01 -1.77
N VAL A 33 -16.46 -9.41 -1.05
CA VAL A 33 -15.36 -8.54 -0.65
C VAL A 33 -14.02 -9.19 -0.99
N SER A 34 -13.17 -8.45 -1.70
CA SER A 34 -11.86 -8.96 -2.10
C SER A 34 -10.88 -8.99 -0.91
N PHE A 35 -10.09 -10.05 -0.84
CA PHE A 35 -8.91 -10.18 0.04
C PHE A 35 -7.59 -10.12 -0.74
N SER A 36 -7.65 -9.76 -2.03
CA SER A 36 -6.44 -9.56 -2.84
C SER A 36 -5.61 -8.42 -2.26
N GLY A 37 -4.30 -8.64 -2.15
CA GLY A 37 -3.34 -7.69 -1.58
C GLY A 37 -2.94 -7.99 -0.14
N ILE A 38 -3.34 -9.12 0.44
CA ILE A 38 -2.81 -9.58 1.73
C ILE A 38 -1.37 -10.06 1.55
N HIS A 39 -0.48 -9.45 2.31
CA HIS A 39 0.90 -9.88 2.47
C HIS A 39 1.15 -10.19 3.94
N ASP A 40 2.02 -11.15 4.24
CA ASP A 40 2.42 -11.44 5.62
C ASP A 40 3.45 -10.39 6.08
N PRO A 41 3.12 -9.48 7.02
CA PRO A 41 4.08 -8.49 7.50
C PRO A 41 5.15 -9.09 8.42
N TYR A 42 4.91 -10.27 8.98
CA TYR A 42 5.82 -10.89 9.95
C TYR A 42 7.12 -11.37 9.30
N ILE A 43 7.16 -11.51 7.98
CA ILE A 43 8.38 -11.87 7.23
C ILE A 43 9.51 -10.85 7.44
N TYR A 44 9.16 -9.59 7.73
CA TYR A 44 10.14 -8.50 7.95
C TYR A 44 10.52 -8.33 9.41
N LYS A 45 9.79 -8.94 10.35
CA LYS A 45 9.88 -8.67 11.79
C LYS A 45 11.31 -8.78 12.33
N LYS A 46 12.00 -9.90 12.08
CA LYS A 46 13.36 -10.12 12.60
C LYS A 46 14.37 -9.10 12.09
N ARG A 47 14.25 -8.67 10.82
CA ARG A 47 15.16 -7.67 10.22
C ARG A 47 14.89 -6.28 10.78
N LEU A 48 13.62 -5.93 10.95
CA LEU A 48 13.21 -4.66 11.56
C LEU A 48 13.66 -4.56 13.03
N GLU A 49 13.57 -5.65 13.79
CA GLU A 49 14.00 -5.71 15.20
C GLU A 49 15.49 -5.41 15.40
N ILE A 50 16.34 -5.71 14.42
CA ILE A 50 17.79 -5.42 14.45
C ILE A 50 18.14 -4.08 13.77
N GLY A 51 17.15 -3.25 13.43
CA GLY A 51 17.35 -1.92 12.87
C GLY A 51 17.53 -1.85 11.35
N SER A 52 17.26 -2.93 10.61
CA SER A 52 17.20 -2.88 9.15
C SER A 52 16.05 -1.98 8.68
N SER A 53 16.23 -1.32 7.54
CA SER A 53 15.14 -0.67 6.82
C SER A 53 14.40 -1.65 5.90
N MET A 54 13.22 -1.22 5.46
CA MET A 54 12.47 -1.85 4.38
C MET A 54 12.74 -1.11 3.06
N ASN A 55 12.70 -1.84 1.95
CA ASN A 55 12.75 -1.25 0.61
C ASN A 55 11.36 -0.79 0.14
N THR A 56 11.30 -0.19 -1.05
CA THR A 56 10.06 0.35 -1.62
C THR A 56 8.98 -0.71 -1.84
N ALA A 57 9.32 -1.85 -2.43
CA ALA A 57 8.38 -2.96 -2.67
C ALA A 57 7.84 -3.56 -1.35
N GLU A 58 8.69 -3.69 -0.34
CA GLU A 58 8.31 -4.16 1.01
C GLU A 58 7.33 -3.16 1.66
N LEU A 59 7.56 -1.86 1.54
CA LEU A 59 6.67 -0.81 2.04
C LEU A 59 5.33 -0.75 1.28
N LEU A 60 5.35 -0.92 -0.05
CA LEU A 60 4.13 -1.01 -0.86
C LEU A 60 3.31 -2.26 -0.54
N SER A 61 3.96 -3.37 -0.17
CA SER A 61 3.26 -4.56 0.34
C SER A 61 2.50 -4.27 1.65
N VAL A 62 3.08 -3.43 2.53
CA VAL A 62 2.39 -2.97 3.74
C VAL A 62 1.20 -2.08 3.39
N VAL A 63 1.34 -1.15 2.44
CA VAL A 63 0.23 -0.32 1.94
C VAL A 63 -0.90 -1.19 1.39
N SER A 64 -0.56 -2.21 0.60
CA SER A 64 -1.53 -3.18 0.08
C SER A 64 -2.29 -3.87 1.20
N LEU A 65 -1.60 -4.39 2.23
CA LEU A 65 -2.23 -5.01 3.39
C LEU A 65 -3.16 -4.04 4.16
N LEU A 66 -2.69 -2.82 4.44
CA LEU A 66 -3.49 -1.79 5.13
C LEU A 66 -4.72 -1.38 4.31
N THR A 67 -4.62 -1.39 2.99
CA THR A 67 -5.74 -1.13 2.09
C THR A 67 -6.79 -2.23 2.18
N VAL A 68 -6.36 -3.50 2.24
CA VAL A 68 -7.27 -4.62 2.50
C VAL A 68 -7.93 -4.47 3.86
N ALA A 69 -7.17 -4.20 4.94
CA ALA A 69 -7.73 -4.04 6.28
C ALA A 69 -8.81 -2.95 6.35
N SER A 70 -8.55 -1.77 5.77
CA SER A 70 -9.52 -0.68 5.67
C SER A 70 -10.78 -1.08 4.90
N ARG A 71 -10.62 -1.79 3.76
CA ARG A 71 -11.75 -2.31 2.97
C ARG A 71 -12.58 -3.33 3.75
N ILE A 72 -11.94 -4.29 4.43
CA ILE A 72 -12.61 -5.32 5.22
C ILE A 72 -13.33 -4.69 6.42
N LYS A 73 -12.69 -3.74 7.11
CA LYS A 73 -13.32 -2.98 8.20
C LYS A 73 -14.61 -2.31 7.75
N LYS A 74 -14.57 -1.56 6.64
CA LYS A 74 -15.74 -0.91 6.03
C LYS A 74 -16.82 -1.91 5.61
N TYR A 75 -16.44 -3.07 5.08
CA TYR A 75 -17.40 -4.15 4.78
C TYR A 75 -18.09 -4.68 6.05
N GLY A 76 -17.38 -4.69 7.18
CA GLY A 76 -17.88 -5.09 8.49
C GLY A 76 -18.90 -4.14 9.10
N GLU A 77 -18.79 -2.83 8.83
CA GLU A 77 -19.62 -1.78 9.42
C GLU A 77 -21.13 -1.99 9.18
N PRO A 78 -21.99 -1.68 10.16
CA PRO A 78 -23.44 -1.77 9.97
C PRO A 78 -23.88 -0.78 8.88
N GLY A 79 -24.59 -1.28 7.86
CA GLY A 79 -25.15 -0.45 6.81
C GLY A 79 -26.35 0.40 7.30
N ARG A 80 -26.97 1.15 6.37
CA ARG A 80 -28.20 1.94 6.66
C ARG A 80 -29.38 1.08 7.13
N THR A 81 -29.41 -0.18 6.71
CA THR A 81 -30.32 -1.20 7.24
C THR A 81 -29.60 -1.91 8.38
N GLU A 82 -30.14 -1.84 9.60
CA GLU A 82 -29.59 -2.42 10.82
C GLU A 82 -29.12 -3.87 10.61
N THR A 83 -27.82 -4.03 10.32
CA THR A 83 -27.22 -5.36 10.24
C THR A 83 -26.93 -5.74 11.68
N LYS A 84 -27.78 -6.59 12.27
CA LYS A 84 -27.56 -7.10 13.63
C LYS A 84 -26.17 -7.72 13.73
N ALA A 85 -25.52 -7.50 14.88
CA ALA A 85 -24.26 -8.16 15.17
C ALA A 85 -24.42 -9.68 15.12
N ASP A 86 -23.52 -10.34 14.40
CA ASP A 86 -23.42 -11.79 14.22
C ASP A 86 -22.08 -12.32 14.76
N SER A 87 -21.79 -13.61 14.57
CA SER A 87 -20.56 -14.22 15.12
C SER A 87 -19.27 -13.62 14.55
N LEU A 88 -19.32 -12.96 13.38
CA LEU A 88 -18.15 -12.41 12.70
C LEU A 88 -17.86 -10.96 13.10
N THR A 89 -18.81 -10.28 13.74
CA THR A 89 -18.70 -8.84 14.10
C THR A 89 -17.40 -8.53 14.86
N HIS A 90 -16.99 -9.40 15.77
CA HIS A 90 -15.77 -9.19 16.57
C HIS A 90 -14.51 -9.12 15.69
N TYR A 91 -14.38 -9.97 14.67
CA TYR A 91 -13.24 -9.94 13.74
C TYR A 91 -13.09 -8.60 13.02
N PHE A 92 -14.21 -7.95 12.68
CA PHE A 92 -14.18 -6.63 12.04
C PHE A 92 -13.84 -5.52 13.03
N ASN A 93 -14.28 -5.64 14.29
CA ASN A 93 -14.02 -4.66 15.34
C ASN A 93 -12.56 -4.68 15.80
N GLU A 94 -11.87 -5.82 15.68
CA GLU A 94 -10.44 -5.97 15.96
C GLU A 94 -9.55 -5.35 14.86
N LEU A 95 -10.12 -5.00 13.69
CA LEU A 95 -9.37 -4.34 12.64
C LEU A 95 -9.25 -2.84 12.90
N ASP A 96 -8.03 -2.34 12.86
CA ASP A 96 -7.73 -0.91 12.86
C ASP A 96 -7.43 -0.40 11.45
N ASP A 97 -7.92 0.82 11.16
CA ASP A 97 -7.60 1.52 9.93
C ASP A 97 -6.46 2.50 10.21
N ILE A 98 -5.24 2.13 9.78
CA ILE A 98 -4.03 2.93 9.97
C ILE A 98 -3.83 3.85 8.75
N GLU A 99 -4.82 4.72 8.53
CA GLU A 99 -4.89 5.57 7.34
C GLU A 99 -3.70 6.53 7.23
N THR A 100 -3.24 7.09 8.34
CA THR A 100 -2.11 8.02 8.39
C THR A 100 -0.84 7.41 7.82
N LEU A 101 -0.50 6.19 8.25
CA LEU A 101 0.68 5.47 7.77
C LEU A 101 0.53 5.08 6.29
N ARG A 102 -0.64 4.55 5.92
CA ARG A 102 -0.93 4.16 4.53
C ARG A 102 -0.77 5.34 3.58
N ASN A 103 -1.36 6.49 3.93
CA ASN A 103 -1.33 7.68 3.09
C ASN A 103 0.07 8.28 3.02
N GLU A 104 0.83 8.25 4.12
CA GLU A 104 2.20 8.77 4.13
C GLU A 104 3.15 7.92 3.26
N ILE A 105 3.07 6.59 3.34
CA ILE A 105 3.87 5.72 2.48
C ILE A 105 3.48 5.93 1.00
N SER A 106 2.18 5.97 0.70
CA SER A 106 1.68 6.16 -0.67
C SER A 106 2.05 7.53 -1.25
N ARG A 107 2.15 8.57 -0.40
CA ARG A 107 2.63 9.90 -0.80
C ARG A 107 4.12 9.88 -1.15
N CYS A 108 4.92 9.12 -0.41
CA CYS A 108 6.38 9.09 -0.59
C CYS A 108 6.83 8.15 -1.70
N ILE A 109 6.11 7.05 -1.93
CA ILE A 109 6.48 5.97 -2.87
C ILE A 109 5.39 5.86 -3.92
N VAL A 110 5.68 6.36 -5.11
CA VAL A 110 4.74 6.40 -6.25
C VAL A 110 4.64 5.02 -6.92
N SER A 111 5.77 4.33 -7.03
CA SER A 111 5.88 2.96 -7.53
C SER A 111 7.10 2.26 -6.93
N GLU A 112 7.30 0.98 -7.23
CA GLU A 112 8.47 0.23 -6.74
C GLU A 112 9.80 0.89 -7.08
N ASP A 113 9.88 1.55 -8.25
CA ASP A 113 11.08 2.20 -8.76
C ASP A 113 11.07 3.73 -8.60
N GLU A 114 9.97 4.31 -8.10
CA GLU A 114 9.78 5.76 -8.06
C GLU A 114 9.44 6.27 -6.66
N ILE A 115 10.37 7.05 -6.10
CA ILE A 115 10.16 7.84 -4.89
C ILE A 115 9.78 9.26 -5.30
N ALA A 116 8.74 9.82 -4.69
CA ALA A 116 8.26 11.16 -4.96
C ALA A 116 9.32 12.24 -4.67
N SER A 117 9.41 13.27 -5.51
CA SER A 117 10.41 14.35 -5.33
C SER A 117 10.20 15.15 -4.06
N ASP A 118 8.98 15.15 -3.55
CA ASP A 118 8.55 15.85 -2.36
C ASP A 118 8.43 14.93 -1.13
N ALA A 119 8.92 13.68 -1.24
CA ALA A 119 8.96 12.72 -0.13
C ALA A 119 9.71 13.29 1.08
N SER A 120 10.76 14.10 0.85
CA SER A 120 11.38 14.92 1.90
C SER A 120 11.78 16.30 1.38
N PRO A 121 11.86 17.33 2.27
CA PRO A 121 12.33 18.66 1.88
C PRO A 121 13.75 18.65 1.30
N ALA A 122 14.64 17.82 1.85
CA ALA A 122 16.01 17.69 1.37
C ALA A 122 16.08 17.06 -0.03
N LEU A 123 15.33 15.98 -0.27
CA LEU A 123 15.26 15.35 -1.59
C LEU A 123 14.70 16.31 -2.64
N ARG A 124 13.66 17.07 -2.27
CA ARG A 124 13.06 18.10 -3.12
C ARG A 124 14.08 19.16 -3.52
N ALA A 125 14.87 19.65 -2.57
CA ALA A 125 15.92 20.62 -2.83
C ALA A 125 16.99 20.07 -3.78
N ILE A 126 17.46 18.84 -3.54
CA ILE A 126 18.47 18.17 -4.36
C ILE A 126 17.98 17.98 -5.80
N ARG A 127 16.78 17.41 -6.00
CA ARG A 127 16.24 17.17 -7.35
C ARG A 127 16.00 18.46 -8.12
N ARG A 128 15.53 19.52 -7.45
CA ARG A 128 15.43 20.86 -8.05
C ARG A 128 16.79 21.39 -8.49
N GLN A 129 17.84 21.22 -7.69
CA GLN A 129 19.19 21.64 -8.05
C GLN A 129 19.73 20.88 -9.27
N ILE A 130 19.46 19.58 -9.36
CA ILE A 130 19.81 18.74 -10.52
C ILE A 130 19.12 19.27 -11.79
N GLY A 131 17.81 19.55 -11.73
CA GLY A 131 17.06 20.11 -12.86
C GLY A 131 17.63 21.45 -13.35
N LEU A 132 17.86 22.38 -12.41
CA LEU A 132 18.45 23.69 -12.73
C LEU A 132 19.86 23.58 -13.34
N MET A 133 20.65 22.59 -12.92
CA MET A 133 21.96 22.33 -13.52
C MET A 133 21.84 21.80 -14.94
N GLY A 134 20.89 20.88 -15.19
CA GLY A 134 20.58 20.37 -16.52
C GLY A 134 20.19 21.48 -17.48
N ASP A 135 19.29 22.37 -17.07
CA ASP A 135 18.85 23.51 -17.87
C ASP A 135 20.02 24.44 -18.26
N ARG A 136 20.95 24.66 -17.33
CA ARG A 136 22.17 25.45 -17.58
C ARG A 136 23.08 24.78 -18.60
N ILE A 137 23.27 23.46 -18.50
CA ILE A 137 24.08 22.69 -19.46
C ILE A 137 23.46 22.77 -20.86
N HIS A 138 22.15 22.55 -20.98
CA HIS A 138 21.43 22.67 -22.25
C HIS A 138 21.50 24.07 -22.84
N SER A 139 21.35 25.10 -22.01
CA SER A 139 21.47 26.50 -22.41
C SER A 139 22.87 26.78 -22.96
N LYS A 140 23.92 26.32 -22.28
CA LYS A 140 25.31 26.48 -22.75
C LYS A 140 25.62 25.70 -24.02
N MET A 141 25.10 24.48 -24.16
CA MET A 141 25.25 23.72 -25.40
C MET A 141 24.57 24.43 -26.58
N THR A 142 23.38 24.99 -26.36
CA THR A 142 22.64 25.74 -27.39
C THR A 142 23.37 27.02 -27.78
N GLU A 143 23.94 27.73 -26.81
CA GLU A 143 24.79 28.91 -27.04
C GLU A 143 26.01 28.57 -27.91
N LEU A 144 26.68 27.45 -27.64
CA LEU A 144 27.84 26.98 -28.42
C LEU A 144 27.46 26.55 -29.84
N LEU A 145 26.32 25.88 -30.03
CA LEU A 145 25.85 25.49 -31.37
C LEU A 145 25.46 26.70 -32.22
N ASN A 146 24.84 27.70 -31.59
CA ASN A 146 24.46 28.94 -32.28
C ASN A 146 25.67 29.83 -32.57
N SER A 147 26.70 29.85 -31.72
CA SER A 147 27.92 30.61 -31.97
C SER A 147 28.78 30.03 -33.09
N GLN A 148 28.83 28.70 -33.26
CA GLN A 148 29.51 28.07 -34.40
C GLN A 148 28.82 28.35 -35.75
N LYS A 149 27.48 28.47 -35.78
CA LYS A 149 26.73 28.77 -37.01
C LYS A 149 27.03 30.16 -37.58
N ILE A 150 27.37 31.13 -36.73
CA ILE A 150 27.66 32.52 -37.15
C ILE A 150 29.04 32.62 -37.83
N ILE A 151 30.01 31.78 -37.44
CA ILE A 151 31.39 31.83 -37.93
C ILE A 151 31.51 31.31 -39.38
N CYS A 152 30.61 30.45 -39.84
CA CYS A 152 30.65 29.87 -41.19
C CYS A 152 29.81 30.61 -42.25
N LEU A 153 29.15 31.74 -41.91
CA LEU A 153 28.23 32.45 -42.81
C LEU A 153 28.68 33.88 -43.19
N THR A 154 29.92 34.26 -42.90
CA THR A 154 30.49 35.54 -43.37
C THR A 154 31.36 35.33 -44.62
N PRO A 155 30.91 35.71 -45.83
CA PRO A 155 31.80 36.09 -46.92
C PRO A 155 32.44 37.47 -46.69
#